data_AF-A0AAC8WHS7-F1
#
_entry.id   AF-A0AAC8WHS7-F1
#
_cell.length_a   1.000
_cell.length_b   1.000
_cell.length_c   1.000
_cell.angle_alpha   90.00
_cell.angle_beta   90.00
_cell.angle_gamma   90.00
#
_symmetry.space_group_name_H-M   'P 1'
#
loop_
_entity.id
_entity.type
_entity.pdbx_description
1 polymer ?
#
loop_
_entity_poly.entity_id
_entity_poly.type
_entity_poly.pdbx_seq_one_letter_code
_entity_poly.pdbx_strand_id
1 'polypeptide(L)'
;MIIELLNHSIIRFNHSMEILNEISKNLSEKENIMLQIYLQNYLFNDYGKITNIELTDIIGGSTQQTINKYTEELEKKGYLIKIKQRPLTYTLSNKITDKL
;
A
#
# COMPACT_ATOMS: atom_id res chain seq x y z
N MET A 1 3.93 25.25 -13.14
CA MET A 1 5.31 25.32 -12.60
C MET A 1 5.61 24.04 -11.82
N ILE A 2 6.85 23.51 -11.81
CA ILE A 2 7.16 22.22 -11.13
C ILE A 2 6.76 22.24 -9.64
N ILE A 3 6.91 23.39 -8.98
CA ILE A 3 6.56 23.58 -7.55
C ILE A 3 5.05 23.40 -7.29
N GLU A 4 4.18 23.87 -8.19
CA GLU A 4 2.72 23.73 -8.02
C GLU A 4 2.31 22.26 -8.11
N LEU A 5 2.89 21.51 -9.05
CA LEU A 5 2.63 20.08 -9.22
C LEU A 5 3.09 19.28 -8.00
N LEU A 6 4.22 19.65 -7.41
CA LEU A 6 4.70 19.07 -6.15
C LEU A 6 3.75 19.36 -4.99
N ASN A 7 3.28 20.61 -4.85
CA ASN A 7 2.33 20.98 -3.80
C ASN A 7 1.01 20.23 -3.91
N HIS A 8 0.46 20.09 -5.13
CA HIS A 8 -0.74 19.28 -5.36
C HIS A 8 -0.54 17.81 -4.96
N SER A 9 0.63 17.25 -5.30
CA SER A 9 0.99 15.87 -4.96
C SER A 9 1.08 15.66 -3.44
N ILE A 10 1.67 16.61 -2.71
CA ILE A 10 1.75 16.58 -1.24
C ILE A 10 0.36 16.65 -0.61
N ILE A 11 -0.50 17.55 -1.08
CA ILE A 11 -1.87 17.70 -0.56
C ILE A 11 -2.66 16.39 -0.77
N ARG A 12 -2.59 15.82 -1.98
CA ARG A 12 -3.25 14.55 -2.30
C ARG A 12 -2.76 13.41 -1.41
N PHE A 13 -1.45 13.32 -1.19
CA PHE A 13 -0.86 12.31 -0.32
C PHE A 13 -1.32 12.44 1.13
N ASN A 14 -1.23 13.63 1.70
CA ASN A 14 -1.63 13.88 3.09
C ASN A 14 -3.10 13.52 3.31
N HIS A 15 -3.98 13.96 2.42
CA HIS A 15 -5.40 13.63 2.50
C HIS A 15 -5.64 12.11 2.43
N SER A 16 -4.98 11.44 1.48
CA SER A 16 -5.08 9.99 1.32
C SER A 16 -4.57 9.23 2.56
N MET A 17 -3.53 9.75 3.20
CA MET A 17 -2.92 9.17 4.40
C MET A 17 -3.85 9.27 5.61
N GLU A 18 -4.54 10.40 5.78
CA GLU A 18 -5.56 10.58 6.83
C GLU A 18 -6.69 9.56 6.67
N ILE A 19 -7.23 9.41 5.45
CA ILE A 19 -8.26 8.43 5.13
C ILE A 19 -7.78 7.01 5.45
N LEU A 20 -6.56 6.67 5.02
CA LEU A 20 -5.99 5.35 5.28
C LEU A 20 -5.89 5.07 6.78
N ASN A 21 -5.34 6.01 7.55
CA ASN A 21 -5.15 5.88 9.00
C ASN A 21 -6.47 5.63 9.74
N GLU A 22 -7.56 6.29 9.34
CA GLU A 22 -8.89 6.06 9.91
C GLU A 22 -9.43 4.66 9.58
N ILE A 23 -9.28 4.23 8.32
CA ILE A 23 -9.73 2.92 7.86
C ILE A 23 -8.93 1.79 8.52
N SER A 24 -7.64 2.02 8.78
CA SER A 24 -6.70 1.01 9.26
C SER A 24 -6.37 1.11 10.74
N LYS A 25 -7.06 1.96 11.52
CA LYS A 25 -6.78 2.23 12.95
C LYS A 25 -6.70 1.02 13.88
N ASN A 26 -7.35 -0.08 13.51
CA ASN A 26 -7.37 -1.32 14.30
C ASN A 26 -6.33 -2.36 13.82
N LEU A 27 -5.52 -2.03 12.82
CA LEU A 27 -4.47 -2.91 12.32
C LEU A 27 -3.20 -2.81 13.16
N SER A 28 -2.37 -3.86 13.08
CA SER A 28 -1.04 -3.82 13.67
C SER A 28 -0.16 -2.77 12.99
N GLU A 29 0.88 -2.31 13.69
CA GLU A 29 1.85 -1.35 13.16
C GLU A 29 2.45 -1.82 11.83
N LYS A 30 2.86 -3.09 11.73
CA LYS A 30 3.40 -3.65 10.49
C LYS A 30 2.39 -3.64 9.34
N GLU A 31 1.13 -3.99 9.61
CA GLU A 31 0.07 -3.95 8.60
C GLU A 31 -0.19 -2.52 8.12
N ASN A 32 -0.17 -1.54 9.03
CA ASN A 32 -0.31 -0.13 8.68
C ASN A 32 0.84 0.35 7.78
N ILE A 33 2.09 0.06 8.16
CA ILE A 33 3.26 0.40 7.34
C ILE A 33 3.13 -0.20 5.93
N MET A 34 2.71 -1.47 5.82
CA MET A 34 2.51 -2.11 4.53
C MET A 34 1.44 -1.41 3.69
N LEU A 35 0.29 -1.07 4.27
CA LEU A 35 -0.77 -0.35 3.55
C LEU A 35 -0.32 1.05 3.11
N GLN A 36 0.50 1.74 3.90
CA GLN A 36 1.07 3.03 3.52
C GLN A 36 2.01 2.92 2.31
N ILE A 37 2.77 1.82 2.20
CA ILE A 37 3.59 1.54 1.01
C ILE A 37 2.69 1.26 -0.21
N TYR A 38 1.63 0.47 -0.05
CA TYR A 38 0.66 0.25 -1.12
C TYR A 38 -0.05 1.53 -1.54
N LEU A 39 -0.33 2.45 -0.62
CA LEU A 39 -0.90 3.77 -0.92
C LEU A 39 0.07 4.62 -1.74
N GLN A 40 1.33 4.69 -1.34
CA GLN A 40 2.35 5.40 -2.12
C GLN A 40 2.50 4.81 -3.53
N ASN A 41 2.51 3.48 -3.64
CA ASN A 41 2.51 2.80 -4.94
C ASN A 41 1.28 3.16 -5.78
N TYR A 42 0.09 3.23 -5.16
CA TYR A 42 -1.15 3.59 -5.84
C TYR A 42 -1.16 5.04 -6.33
N LEU A 43 -0.65 5.98 -5.53
CA LEU A 43 -0.70 7.41 -5.84
C LEU A 43 0.37 7.87 -6.84
N PHE A 44 1.53 7.21 -6.83
CA PHE A 44 2.74 7.72 -7.49
C PHE A 44 3.41 6.76 -8.47
N ASN A 45 3.03 5.48 -8.50
CA ASN A 45 3.68 4.54 -9.41
C ASN A 45 2.84 4.29 -10.67
N ASP A 46 3.21 5.00 -11.74
CA ASP A 46 2.67 4.78 -13.08
C ASP A 46 3.28 3.55 -13.77
N TYR A 47 4.38 3.00 -13.25
CA TYR A 47 5.21 1.99 -13.91
C TYR A 47 4.94 0.56 -13.44
N GLY A 48 4.11 0.35 -12.42
CA GLY A 48 3.72 -1.00 -12.02
C GLY A 48 3.21 -1.15 -10.59
N LYS A 49 2.70 -2.35 -10.30
CA LYS A 49 2.23 -2.74 -8.96
C LYS A 49 3.35 -3.44 -8.21
N ILE A 50 3.52 -3.06 -6.94
CA ILE A 50 4.57 -3.60 -6.08
C ILE A 50 4.40 -5.11 -5.84
N THR A 51 5.45 -5.88 -6.14
CA THR A 51 5.51 -7.31 -5.83
C THR A 51 5.90 -7.55 -4.38
N ASN A 52 5.57 -8.70 -3.82
CA ASN A 52 5.98 -9.06 -2.47
C ASN A 52 7.51 -9.19 -2.31
N ILE A 53 8.23 -9.48 -3.39
CA ILE A 53 9.69 -9.53 -3.37
C ILE A 53 10.22 -8.11 -3.15
N GLU A 54 9.80 -7.14 -3.97
CA GLU A 54 10.19 -5.73 -3.82
C GLU A 54 9.73 -5.15 -2.47
N LEU A 55 8.54 -5.53 -2.00
CA LEU A 55 8.03 -5.12 -0.69
C LEU A 55 8.91 -5.63 0.46
N THR A 56 9.52 -6.81 0.30
CA THR A 56 10.48 -7.36 1.28
C THR A 56 11.73 -6.48 1.35
N ASP A 57 12.23 -6.06 0.19
CA ASP A 57 13.41 -5.18 0.10
C ASP A 57 13.11 -3.78 0.68
N ILE A 58 11.92 -3.23 0.42
CA ILE A 58 11.49 -1.90 0.92
C ILE A 58 11.31 -1.88 2.44
N ILE A 59 10.65 -2.89 3.01
CA ILE A 59 10.38 -2.94 4.45
C ILE A 59 11.68 -3.17 5.22
N GLY A 60 12.57 -4.03 4.70
CA GLY A 60 13.80 -4.41 5.39
C GLY A 60 13.54 -5.21 6.69
N GLY A 61 14.50 -6.03 7.09
CA GLY A 61 14.43 -6.76 8.37
C GLY A 61 13.26 -7.76 8.52
N SER A 62 12.56 -8.09 7.43
CA SER A 62 11.51 -9.12 7.39
C SER A 62 11.81 -10.09 6.25
N THR A 63 11.49 -11.37 6.42
CA THR A 63 11.65 -12.36 5.35
C THR A 63 10.49 -12.28 4.36
N GLN A 64 10.71 -12.72 3.11
CA GLN A 64 9.63 -12.79 2.12
C GLN A 64 8.45 -13.66 2.61
N GLN A 65 8.71 -14.73 3.36
CA GLN A 65 7.65 -15.56 3.96
C GLN A 65 6.78 -14.74 4.93
N THR A 66 7.41 -13.86 5.72
CA THR A 66 6.71 -12.98 6.66
C THR A 66 5.85 -11.97 5.89
N ILE A 67 6.39 -11.35 4.85
CA ILE A 67 5.66 -10.42 3.98
C ILE A 67 4.46 -11.11 3.32
N ASN A 68 4.65 -12.31 2.78
CA ASN A 68 3.56 -13.09 2.19
C ASN A 68 2.42 -13.32 3.18
N LYS A 69 2.74 -13.75 4.42
CA LYS A 69 1.74 -13.92 5.47
C LYS A 69 0.97 -12.64 5.75
N TYR A 70 1.64 -11.50 5.88
CA TYR A 70 0.94 -10.23 6.13
C TYR A 70 0.06 -9.81 4.94
N THR A 71 0.52 -9.97 3.70
CA THR A 71 -0.30 -9.63 2.53
C THR A 71 -1.54 -10.53 2.41
N GLU A 72 -1.43 -11.82 2.75
CA GLU A 72 -2.57 -12.73 2.79
C GLU A 72 -3.57 -12.36 3.90
N GLU A 73 -3.09 -11.95 5.08
CA GLU A 73 -3.97 -11.48 6.15
C GLU A 73 -4.67 -10.16 5.78
N LEU A 74 -3.97 -9.23 5.13
CA LEU A 74 -4.56 -7.99 4.63
C LEU A 74 -5.57 -8.23 3.50
N GLU A 75 -5.35 -9.23 2.65
CA GLU A 75 -6.32 -9.70 1.65
C GLU A 75 -7.58 -10.27 2.33
N LYS A 76 -7.43 -11.17 3.31
CA LYS A 76 -8.56 -11.73 4.08
C LYS A 76 -9.38 -10.65 4.78
N LYS A 77 -8.72 -9.61 5.29
CA LYS A 77 -9.36 -8.44 5.92
C LYS A 77 -9.96 -7.45 4.91
N GLY A 78 -9.80 -7.71 3.62
CA GLY A 78 -10.36 -6.94 2.52
C GLY A 78 -9.67 -5.60 2.29
N TYR A 79 -8.39 -5.44 2.66
CA TYR A 79 -7.62 -4.23 2.36
C TYR A 79 -6.83 -4.36 1.05
N LEU A 80 -6.40 -5.57 0.71
CA LEU A 80 -5.65 -5.87 -0.51
C LEU A 80 -6.41 -6.81 -1.44
N ILE A 81 -6.14 -6.70 -2.74
CA ILE A 81 -6.61 -7.63 -3.77
C ILE A 81 -5.40 -8.25 -4.43
N LYS A 82 -5.36 -9.59 -4.49
CA LYS A 82 -4.34 -10.32 -5.27
C LYS A 82 -4.60 -10.13 -6.75
N ILE A 83 -3.59 -9.65 -7.47
CA ILE A 83 -3.68 -9.42 -8.93
C ILE A 83 -2.80 -10.37 -9.73
N LYS A 84 -1.77 -10.96 -9.10
CA LYS A 84 -0.88 -11.92 -9.74
C LYS A 84 -0.31 -12.90 -8.73
N GLN A 85 -0.16 -14.17 -9.14
CA GLN A 85 0.44 -15.22 -8.29
C GLN A 85 1.97 -15.33 -8.47
N ARG A 86 2.51 -14.99 -9.65
CA ARG A 86 3.96 -15.12 -9.97
C ARG A 86 4.48 -13.94 -10.82
N PRO A 87 5.37 -13.09 -10.28
CA PRO A 87 5.63 -12.93 -8.85
C PRO A 87 4.33 -12.59 -8.09
N LEU A 88 4.28 -12.89 -6.79
CA LEU A 88 3.09 -12.61 -5.97
C LEU A 88 2.93 -11.09 -5.85
N THR A 89 1.76 -10.59 -6.26
CA THR A 89 1.50 -9.15 -6.38
C THR A 89 0.09 -8.83 -5.91
N TYR A 90 -0.02 -7.77 -5.13
CA TYR A 90 -1.28 -7.24 -4.62
C TYR A 90 -1.43 -5.76 -4.98
N THR A 91 -2.66 -5.25 -4.85
CA THR A 91 -2.95 -3.81 -4.89
C THR A 91 -3.99 -3.44 -3.85
N LEU A 92 -4.18 -2.14 -3.59
CA LEU A 92 -5.23 -1.67 -2.69
C LEU A 92 -6.61 -2.08 -3.22
N SER A 93 -7.46 -2.51 -2.30
CA SER A 93 -8.86 -2.82 -2.60
C SER A 93 -9.73 -1.58 -2.68
N ASN A 94 -10.93 -1.75 -3.26
CA ASN A 94 -11.98 -0.74 -3.32
C ASN A 94 -12.41 -0.22 -1.94
N LYS A 95 -12.22 -1.01 -0.86
CA LYS A 95 -12.44 -0.56 0.53
C LYS A 95 -11.67 0.72 0.86
N ILE A 96 -10.50 0.89 0.23
CA ILE A 96 -9.65 2.07 0.38
C ILE A 96 -9.82 2.98 -0.83
N THR A 97 -9.68 2.47 -2.06
CA THR A 97 -9.56 3.33 -3.25
C THR A 97 -10.83 4.12 -3.56
N ASP A 98 -12.01 3.66 -3.17
CA ASP A 98 -13.27 4.40 -3.38
C ASP A 98 -13.40 5.63 -2.46
N LYS A 99 -12.52 5.75 -1.45
CA LYS A 99 -12.51 6.84 -0.48
C LYS A 99 -11.37 7.83 -0.71
N LEU A 100 -10.45 7.53 -1.63
CA LEU A 100 -9.30 8.38 -1.99
C LEU A 100 -9.67 9.35 -3.11
#